data_AF-A0A8C8W369-F1
#
_entry.id   AF-A0A8C8W369-F1
#
_cell.length_a   1.000
_cell.length_b   1.000
_cell.length_c   1.000
_cell.angle_alpha   90.00
_cell.angle_beta   90.00
_cell.angle_gamma   90.00
#
_symmetry.space_group_name_H-M   'P 1'
#
loop_
_entity.id
_entity.type
_entity.pdbx_description
1 polymer ?
#
loop_
_entity_poly.entity_id
_entity_poly.type
_entity_poly.pdbx_seq_one_letter_code
_entity_poly.pdbx_strand_id
1 'polypeptide(L)'
;MEGDGPATAAATAPQYQPACPTRDACVYSSCYCEENIWKLCEYIKTHDQYPLEECSAVFISNERKMVPIWKQQARPGNGPVIWTPK
;
A
#
# COMPACT_ATOMS: atom_id res chain seq x y z
N MET A 1 -37.66 31.01 -22.29
CA MET A 1 -36.77 31.87 -21.48
C MET A 1 -36.58 31.14 -20.16
N GLU A 2 -35.78 30.06 -20.18
CA GLU A 2 -34.32 30.07 -20.02
C GLU A 2 -33.90 30.66 -18.67
N GLY A 3 -33.26 29.79 -17.89
CA GLY A 3 -32.63 30.08 -16.62
C GLY A 3 -31.83 28.86 -16.18
N ASP A 4 -31.04 28.28 -17.09
CA ASP A 4 -29.97 27.34 -16.76
C ASP A 4 -28.96 28.08 -15.88
N GLY A 5 -29.07 27.86 -14.57
CA GLY A 5 -28.01 28.23 -13.63
C GLY A 5 -26.76 27.39 -13.92
N PRO A 6 -25.55 27.94 -13.78
CA PRO A 6 -24.34 27.21 -14.11
C PRO A 6 -24.22 25.99 -13.20
N ALA A 7 -24.20 24.81 -13.80
CA ALA A 7 -23.76 23.58 -13.15
C ALA A 7 -22.28 23.75 -12.78
N THR A 8 -22.01 24.23 -11.57
CA THR A 8 -20.65 24.32 -11.03
C THR A 8 -20.15 22.93 -10.68
N ALA A 9 -19.34 22.40 -11.61
CA ALA A 9 -18.32 21.36 -11.50
C ALA A 9 -18.47 20.38 -10.32
N ALA A 10 -18.80 19.12 -10.66
CA ALA A 10 -18.53 17.99 -9.79
C ALA A 10 -17.08 18.10 -9.28
N ALA A 11 -16.91 18.23 -7.97
CA ALA A 11 -15.59 18.24 -7.33
C ALA A 11 -14.88 16.93 -7.70
N THR A 12 -13.86 17.02 -8.57
CA THR A 12 -13.00 15.90 -8.90
C THR A 12 -12.33 15.45 -7.60
N ALA A 13 -12.69 14.26 -7.10
CA ALA A 13 -11.98 13.68 -5.97
C ALA A 13 -10.48 13.69 -6.28
N PRO A 14 -9.61 14.06 -5.33
CA PRO A 14 -8.17 14.03 -5.56
C PRO A 14 -7.79 12.62 -6.01
N GLN A 15 -7.29 12.51 -7.23
CA GLN A 15 -6.81 11.25 -7.77
C GLN A 15 -5.53 10.91 -7.01
N TYR A 16 -5.63 10.02 -6.03
CA TYR A 16 -4.49 9.50 -5.32
C TYR A 16 -3.54 8.84 -6.33
N GLN A 17 -2.35 9.40 -6.49
CA GLN A 17 -1.28 8.77 -7.24
C GLN A 17 -0.52 7.85 -6.29
N PRO A 18 -0.27 6.58 -6.66
CA PRO A 18 0.55 5.70 -5.84
C PRO A 18 1.93 6.32 -5.58
N ALA A 19 2.41 6.23 -4.34
CA ALA A 19 3.78 6.61 -3.97
C ALA A 19 4.83 5.57 -4.44
N CYS A 20 4.37 4.45 -5.03
CA CYS A 20 5.19 3.30 -5.40
C CYS A 20 5.07 2.97 -6.89
N PRO A 21 6.06 2.26 -7.47
CA PRO A 21 5.93 1.67 -8.80
C PRO A 21 4.76 0.67 -8.87
N THR A 22 4.48 0.19 -10.07
CA THR A 22 3.60 -0.98 -10.24
C THR A 22 4.17 -2.17 -9.48
N ARG A 23 3.29 -3.08 -9.03
CA ARG A 23 3.66 -4.22 -8.16
C ARG A 23 4.79 -5.07 -8.74
N ASP A 24 4.82 -5.25 -10.05
CA ASP A 24 5.81 -6.02 -10.80
C ASP A 24 7.16 -5.30 -10.96
N ALA A 25 7.19 -3.98 -10.82
CA ALA A 25 8.40 -3.16 -10.85
C ALA A 25 9.04 -2.99 -9.46
N CYS A 26 8.35 -3.33 -8.38
CA CYS A 26 8.90 -3.30 -7.03
C CYS A 26 9.92 -4.44 -6.82
N VAL A 27 11.03 -4.13 -6.12
CA VAL A 27 11.94 -5.15 -5.58
C VAL A 27 11.17 -6.02 -4.59
N TYR A 28 11.19 -7.34 -4.81
CA TYR A 28 10.41 -8.26 -3.99
C TYR A 28 11.10 -9.61 -3.79
N SER A 29 11.25 -9.99 -2.53
CA SER A 29 11.70 -11.31 -2.08
C SER A 29 10.63 -11.94 -1.18
N SER A 30 10.20 -13.17 -1.49
CA SER A 30 9.16 -13.86 -0.73
C SER A 30 9.61 -14.10 0.72
N CYS A 31 8.73 -13.78 1.67
CA CYS A 31 8.96 -13.87 3.11
C CYS A 31 10.06 -12.98 3.71
N TYR A 32 10.51 -11.96 2.98
CA TYR A 32 11.37 -10.87 3.48
C TYR A 32 10.60 -9.55 3.39
N CYS A 33 9.42 -9.49 4.01
CA CYS A 33 8.50 -8.35 3.84
C CYS A 33 9.09 -7.05 4.40
N GLU A 34 9.88 -7.14 5.46
CA GLU A 34 10.65 -6.04 6.04
C GLU A 34 11.64 -5.43 5.04
N GLU A 35 12.38 -6.24 4.29
CA GLU A 35 13.31 -5.75 3.26
C GLU A 35 12.56 -5.17 2.06
N ASN A 36 11.44 -5.78 1.66
CA ASN A 36 10.61 -5.27 0.57
C ASN A 36 10.02 -3.89 0.90
N ILE A 37 9.54 -3.68 2.13
CA ILE A 37 9.05 -2.38 2.59
C ILE A 37 10.19 -1.38 2.75
N TRP A 38 11.36 -1.80 3.23
CA TRP A 38 12.54 -0.94 3.30
C TRP A 38 12.94 -0.41 1.91
N LYS A 39 12.95 -1.29 0.90
CA LYS A 39 13.20 -0.90 -0.50
C LYS A 39 12.13 0.04 -1.05
N LEU A 40 10.89 -0.09 -0.62
CA LEU A 40 9.84 0.86 -0.98
C LEU A 40 10.07 2.24 -0.35
N CYS A 41 10.46 2.30 0.92
CA CYS A 41 10.81 3.56 1.57
C CYS A 41 12.03 4.23 0.90
N GLU A 42 13.03 3.44 0.49
CA GLU A 42 14.18 3.93 -0.30
C GLU A 42 13.73 4.54 -1.63
N TYR A 43 12.79 3.90 -2.32
CA TYR A 43 12.19 4.43 -3.55
C TYR A 43 11.49 5.77 -3.31
N ILE A 44 10.58 5.84 -2.32
CA ILE A 44 9.83 7.06 -2.01
C ILE A 44 10.77 8.22 -1.68
N LYS A 45 11.79 7.96 -0.84
CA LYS A 45 12.80 8.95 -0.46
C LYS A 45 13.60 9.51 -1.63
N THR A 46 13.81 8.73 -2.69
CA THR A 46 14.66 9.14 -3.83
C THR A 46 13.88 9.79 -4.96
N HIS A 47 12.55 9.66 -4.98
CA HIS A 47 11.69 10.19 -6.05
C HIS A 47 10.98 11.51 -5.69
N ASP A 48 11.05 11.96 -4.43
CA ASP A 48 10.54 13.25 -3.92
C ASP A 48 9.08 13.59 -4.30
N GLN A 49 8.27 12.58 -4.69
CA GLN A 49 6.85 12.76 -5.03
C GLN A 49 6.00 13.01 -3.78
N TYR A 50 6.36 12.36 -2.67
CA TYR A 50 5.73 12.48 -1.37
C TYR A 50 6.81 12.54 -0.28
N PRO A 51 6.61 13.33 0.80
CA PRO A 51 7.52 13.34 1.93
C PRO A 51 7.60 11.95 2.57
N LEU A 52 8.80 11.49 2.89
CA LEU A 52 8.98 10.19 3.55
C LEU A 52 8.35 10.19 4.95
N GLU A 53 8.28 11.35 5.58
CA GLU A 53 7.69 11.57 6.91
C GLU A 53 6.18 11.29 6.93
N GLU A 54 5.50 11.34 5.77
CA GLU A 54 4.10 10.96 5.62
C GLU A 54 3.92 9.44 5.47
N CYS A 55 5.02 8.68 5.35
CA CYS A 55 5.02 7.24 5.20
C CYS A 55 5.35 6.54 6.52
N SER A 56 4.76 5.37 6.75
CA SER A 56 5.03 4.55 7.93
C SER A 56 5.18 3.08 7.55
N ALA A 57 6.25 2.44 8.05
CA ALA A 57 6.39 0.99 8.00
C ALA A 57 5.63 0.38 9.19
N VAL A 58 4.66 -0.50 8.90
CA VAL A 58 3.80 -1.12 9.92
C VAL A 58 4.18 -2.59 10.08
N PHE A 59 4.74 -2.95 11.23
CA PHE A 59 4.96 -4.34 11.60
C PHE A 59 3.70 -4.92 12.25
N ILE A 60 3.21 -6.03 11.69
CA ILE A 60 2.01 -6.72 12.19
C ILE A 60 2.45 -8.02 12.85
N SER A 61 2.32 -8.10 14.17
CA SER A 61 2.61 -9.29 14.97
C SER A 61 1.77 -9.30 16.25
N ASN A 62 1.84 -10.40 17.00
CA ASN A 62 1.27 -10.50 18.35
C ASN A 62 2.26 -11.25 19.26
N GLU A 63 1.92 -11.38 20.55
CA GLU A 63 2.79 -12.05 21.54
C GLU A 63 3.15 -13.49 21.13
N ARG A 64 2.20 -14.20 20.52
CA ARG A 64 2.39 -15.57 20.02
C ARG A 64 3.07 -15.64 18.66
N LYS A 65 3.31 -14.49 18.02
CA LYS A 65 3.82 -14.34 16.66
C LYS A 65 3.05 -15.21 15.66
N MET A 66 1.72 -15.24 15.79
CA MET A 66 0.80 -15.98 14.94
C MET A 66 -0.37 -15.07 14.55
N VAL A 67 -0.22 -14.36 13.44
CA VAL A 67 -1.25 -13.41 12.98
C VAL A 67 -1.95 -13.93 11.71
N PRO A 68 -3.28 -14.09 11.71
CA PRO A 68 -4.01 -14.43 10.51
C PRO A 68 -4.19 -13.19 9.62
N ILE A 69 -3.79 -13.30 8.35
CA ILE A 69 -4.02 -12.26 7.33
C ILE A 69 -4.74 -12.88 6.12
N TRP A 70 -5.89 -12.32 5.75
CA TRP A 70 -6.69 -12.73 4.59
C TRP A 70 -6.21 -12.08 3.29
N LYS A 71 -6.71 -12.60 2.15
CA LYS A 71 -6.38 -12.09 0.80
C LYS A 71 -4.87 -12.08 0.51
N GLN A 72 -4.17 -13.07 1.06
CA GLN A 72 -2.73 -13.26 0.87
C GLN A 72 -2.45 -14.12 -0.36
N GLN A 73 -1.44 -13.73 -1.14
CA GLN A 73 -1.09 -14.41 -2.40
C GLN A 73 -0.71 -15.88 -2.21
N ALA A 74 -0.07 -16.22 -1.08
CA ALA A 74 0.32 -17.59 -0.75
C ALA A 74 -0.89 -18.52 -0.54
N ARG A 75 -2.08 -17.97 -0.27
CA ARG A 75 -3.33 -18.72 -0.16
C ARG A 75 -4.48 -17.96 -0.83
N PRO A 76 -4.63 -18.06 -2.16
CA PRO A 76 -5.76 -17.49 -2.87
C PRO A 76 -7.08 -18.09 -2.34
N GLY A 77 -8.07 -17.24 -2.09
CA GLY A 77 -9.39 -17.65 -1.58
C GLY A 77 -9.82 -16.88 -0.34
N ASN A 78 -10.63 -17.55 0.51
CA ASN A 78 -11.25 -16.95 1.69
C ASN A 78 -10.61 -17.35 3.03
N GLY A 79 -9.59 -18.20 3.01
CA GLY A 79 -8.83 -18.56 4.22
C GLY A 79 -7.69 -17.58 4.51
N PRO A 80 -7.27 -17.43 5.77
CA PRO A 80 -6.09 -16.63 6.11
C PRO A 80 -4.79 -17.41 5.83
N VAL A 81 -3.70 -16.67 5.69
CA VAL A 81 -2.33 -17.15 5.94
C VAL A 81 -1.97 -16.78 7.37
N ILE A 82 -1.44 -17.73 8.13
CA ILE A 82 -0.91 -17.48 9.47
C ILE A 82 0.54 -17.06 9.31
N TRP A 83 0.84 -15.80 9.61
CA TRP A 83 2.20 -15.30 9.63
C TRP A 83 2.88 -15.68 10.93
N THR A 84 4.01 -16.38 10.80
CA THR A 84 4.93 -16.72 11.88
C THR A 84 6.32 -16.15 11.58
N PRO A 85 7.19 -16.02 12.59
CA PRO A 85 8.58 -15.67 12.34
C PRO A 85 9.22 -16.71 11.43
N LYS A 86 10.15 -16.23 10.61
CA LYS A 86 11.18 -17.08 10.00
C LYS A 86 12.12 -17.63 11.07
#